data_AF-A0A533Q7E1-F1
#
_entry.id   AF-A0A533Q7E1-F1
#
_cell.length_a   1.000
_cell.length_b   1.000
_cell.length_c   1.000
_cell.angle_alpha   90.00
_cell.angle_beta   90.00
_cell.angle_gamma   90.00
#
_symmetry.space_group_name_H-M   'P 1'
#
loop_
_entity.id
_entity.type
_entity.pdbx_description
1 polymer ?
#
loop_
_entity_poly.entity_id
_entity_poly.type
_entity_poly.pdbx_seq_one_letter_code
_entity_poly.pdbx_strand_id
1 'polypeptide(L)' 'MSKTHVVYKKKIIESIEELPESNLKEVLDFINFLKSKRKKREDSILKVAGCLSGNSISAKEIEEELYGKFKEEC' A
#
# COMPACT_ATOMS: atom_id res chain seq x y z
N MET A 1 4.77 -21.02 8.88
CA MET A 1 4.60 -20.44 7.53
C MET A 1 3.60 -21.30 6.77
N SER A 2 2.67 -20.70 6.02
CA SER A 2 1.73 -21.46 5.19
C SER A 2 2.48 -22.25 4.10
N LYS A 3 2.02 -23.47 3.77
CA LYS A 3 2.57 -24.29 2.67
C LYS A 3 2.65 -23.48 1.37
N THR A 4 1.65 -22.65 1.12
CA THR A 4 1.55 -21.74 -0.03
C THR A 4 2.71 -20.75 -0.09
N HIS A 5 3.13 -20.20 1.06
CA HIS A 5 4.24 -19.25 1.13
C HIS A 5 5.57 -19.90 0.73
N VAL A 6 5.79 -21.15 1.14
CA VAL A 6 7.01 -21.91 0.81
C VAL A 6 7.09 -22.18 -0.69
N VAL A 7 5.97 -22.59 -1.30
CA VAL A 7 5.90 -22.88 -2.75
C VAL A 7 6.18 -21.63 -3.59
N TYR A 8 5.53 -20.50 -3.30
CA TYR A 8 5.75 -19.28 -4.08
C TYR A 8 7.14 -18.69 -3.88
N LYS A 9 7.68 -18.74 -2.66
CA LYS A 9 9.05 -18.28 -2.41
C LYS A 9 10.07 -19.08 -3.23
N LYS A 10 9.91 -20.41 -3.29
CA LYS A 10 10.78 -21.28 -4.09
C LYS A 10 10.71 -20.92 -5.57
N LYS A 11 9.49 -20.83 -6.14
CA LYS A 11 9.30 -20.46 -7.55
C LYS A 11 9.88 -19.09 -7.90
N ILE A 12 9.73 -18.10 -7.02
CA ILE A 12 10.28 -16.76 -7.25
C ILE A 12 11.82 -16.80 -7.32
N ILE A 13 12.47 -17.58 -6.45
CA ILE A 13 13.94 -17.70 -6.47
C ILE A 13 14.38 -18.37 -7.78
N GLU A 14 13.77 -19.50 -8.13
CA GLU A 14 14.06 -20.23 -9.38
C GLU A 14 13.88 -19.32 -10.61
N SER A 15 12.80 -18.54 -10.68
CA SER A 15 12.56 -17.62 -11.81
C SER A 15 13.52 -16.42 -11.84
N ILE A 16 14.10 -16.02 -10.71
CA ILE A 16 15.07 -14.91 -10.66
C ILE A 16 16.44 -15.37 -11.18
N GLU A 17 16.82 -16.63 -10.96
CA GLU A 17 18.10 -17.18 -11.44
C GLU A 17 18.19 -17.23 -12.97
N GLU A 18 17.05 -17.34 -13.65
CA GLU A 18 16.97 -17.38 -15.12
C GLU A 18 16.94 -15.99 -15.77
N LEU A 19 16.85 -14.91 -14.99
CA LEU A 19 16.73 -13.54 -15.52
C LEU A 19 18.10 -12.91 -15.82
N PRO A 20 18.21 -12.15 -16.93
CA PRO A 20 19.39 -11.32 -17.18
C PRO A 20 19.49 -10.17 -16.17
N GLU A 21 20.73 -9.73 -15.91
CA GLU A 21 21.05 -8.74 -14.87
C GLU A 21 20.28 -7.41 -15.03
N SER A 22 20.02 -6.99 -16.28
CA SER A 22 19.20 -5.82 -16.60
C SER A 22 17.80 -5.85 -15.98
N ASN A 23 17.23 -7.04 -15.83
CA ASN A 23 15.87 -7.25 -15.34
C ASN A 23 15.81 -7.50 -13.82
N LEU A 24 16.93 -7.87 -13.19
CA LEU A 24 17.02 -8.05 -11.74
C LEU A 24 16.72 -6.75 -10.99
N LYS A 25 17.17 -5.61 -11.53
CA LYS A 25 16.88 -4.28 -10.97
C LYS A 25 15.38 -4.00 -10.94
N GLU A 26 14.68 -4.28 -12.04
CA GLU A 26 13.24 -4.09 -12.15
C GLU A 26 12.46 -4.95 -11.15
N VAL A 27 12.88 -6.22 -10.99
CA VAL A 27 12.29 -7.13 -10.00
C VAL A 27 12.51 -6.59 -8.57
N LEU A 28 13.71 -6.09 -8.27
CA LEU A 28 14.01 -5.51 -6.97
C LEU A 28 13.14 -4.27 -6.68
N ASP A 29 13.00 -3.39 -7.67
CA ASP A 29 12.16 -2.19 -7.57
C ASP A 29 10.69 -2.56 -7.34
N PHE A 30 10.19 -3.58 -8.04
CA PHE A 30 8.84 -4.08 -7.85
C PHE A 30 8.60 -4.69 -6.45
N ILE A 31 9.55 -5.48 -5.93
CA ILE A 31 9.47 -6.01 -4.56
C ILE A 31 9.45 -4.87 -3.53
N ASN A 32 10.27 -3.84 -3.73
CA ASN A 32 10.30 -2.66 -2.86
C ASN A 32 8.99 -1.89 -2.91
N PHE A 33 8.40 -1.75 -4.10
CA PHE A 33 7.07 -1.17 -4.27
C PHE A 33 6.00 -1.96 -3.50
N LEU A 34 5.97 -3.29 -3.60
CA LEU A 34 5.03 -4.13 -2.85
C LEU A 34 5.20 -3.98 -1.33
N LYS A 35 6.45 -3.91 -0.83
CA LYS A 35 6.73 -3.64 0.59
C LYS A 35 6.25 -2.26 1.01
N SER A 36 6.40 -1.25 0.16
CA SER A 36 5.95 0.13 0.43
C SER A 36 4.42 0.24 0.53
N LYS A 37 3.68 -0.53 -0.30
CA LYS A 37 2.22 -0.61 -0.23
C LYS A 37 1.73 -1.15 1.11
N ARG A 38 2.47 -2.10 1.70
CA ARG A 38 2.16 -2.61 3.04
C ARG A 38 2.34 -1.54 4.11
N LYS A 39 3.42 -0.75 4.04
CA LYS A 39 3.69 0.36 4.97
C LYS A 39 2.67 1.50 4.85
N LYS A 40 2.25 1.86 3.63
CA LYS A 40 1.24 2.94 3.40
C LYS A 40 -0.15 2.62 3.94
N ARG A 41 -0.48 1.35 4.25
CA ARG A 41 -1.75 1.00 4.90
C ARG A 41 -1.75 1.23 6.42
N GLU A 42 -0.59 1.33 7.06
CA GLU A 42 -0.51 1.46 8.52
C GLU A 42 -0.60 2.91 9.00
N ASP A 43 -0.18 3.89 8.20
CA ASP A 43 -0.30 5.31 8.52
C ASP A 43 -1.26 6.00 7.56
N SER A 44 -2.56 5.79 7.79
CA SER A 44 -3.55 6.69 7.22
C SER A 44 -3.26 8.09 7.78
N ILE A 45 -2.91 9.04 6.90
CA ILE A 45 -2.77 10.47 7.22
C ILE A 45 -3.96 10.97 8.06
N LEU A 46 -5.14 10.36 7.90
CA LEU A 46 -6.34 10.65 8.68
C LEU A 46 -6.20 10.37 10.17
N LYS A 47 -5.45 9.33 10.54
CA LYS A 47 -5.16 9.00 11.94
C LYS A 47 -4.22 10.01 12.58
N VAL A 48 -3.37 10.65 11.79
CA VAL A 48 -2.40 11.66 12.24
C VAL A 48 -3.03 13.06 12.28
N ALA A 49 -3.85 13.42 11.27
CA ALA A 49 -4.50 14.73 11.19
C ALA A 49 -5.55 14.96 12.31
N GLY A 50 -6.30 13.93 12.70
CA GLY A 50 -7.25 14.01 13.82
C GLY A 50 -6.58 14.12 15.19
N CYS A 51 -5.35 13.62 15.34
CA CYS A 51 -4.61 13.71 16.61
C CYS A 51 -3.81 15.02 16.76
N LEU A 52 -3.30 15.60 15.67
CA LEU A 52 -2.42 16.78 15.73
C LEU A 52 -3.17 18.13 15.78
N SER A 53 -4.45 18.17 15.38
CA SER A 53 -5.24 19.41 15.38
C SER A 53 -6.01 19.67 16.68
N GLY A 54 -5.99 18.72 17.63
CA GLY A 54 -6.63 18.86 18.95
C GLY A 54 -8.15 18.87 18.96
N ASN A 55 -8.82 18.76 17.81
CA ASN A 55 -10.27 18.74 17.70
C ASN A 55 -10.73 17.48 16.97
N SER A 56 -11.67 16.76 17.58
CA SER A 56 -12.32 15.59 16.98
C SER A 56 -13.14 16.04 15.77
N ILE A 57 -12.74 15.66 14.55
CA ILE A 57 -13.56 15.85 13.36
C ILE A 57 -14.45 14.63 13.11
N SER A 58 -15.68 14.87 12.67
CA SER A 58 -16.68 13.83 12.43
C SER A 58 -16.42 13.07 11.12
N ALA A 59 -16.99 11.87 11.00
CA ALA A 59 -16.85 11.04 9.80
C ALA A 59 -17.30 11.76 8.51
N LYS A 60 -18.33 12.60 8.61
CA LYS A 60 -18.83 13.39 7.48
C LYS A 60 -17.84 14.44 7.00
N GLU A 61 -17.18 15.13 7.93
CA GLU A 61 -16.14 16.12 7.59
C GLU A 61 -14.91 15.48 6.95
N ILE A 62 -14.59 14.24 7.36
CA ILE A 62 -13.53 13.44 6.73
C ILE A 62 -13.88 13.10 5.28
N GLU A 63 -15.12 12.70 5.01
CA GLU A 63 -15.56 12.35 3.66
C GLU A 63 -15.57 13.58 2.72
N GLU A 64 -16.06 14.72 3.20
CA GLU A 64 -16.12 15.95 2.39
C GLU A 64 -14.73 16.51 2.05
N GLU A 65 -13.77 16.45 2.96
CA GLU A 65 -12.40 16.95 2.72
C GLU A 65 -11.63 16.05 1.74
N LEU A 66 -11.83 14.73 1.84
CA LEU A 66 -11.10 13.76 1.00
C LEU A 66 -11.67 13.61 -0.40
N TYR A 67 -12.99 13.65 -0.52
CA TYR A 67 -13.69 13.29 -1.75
C TYR A 67 -14.49 14.45 -2.35
N GLY A 68 -14.51 15.61 -1.68
CA GLY A 68 -15.35 16.74 -2.05
C GLY A 68 -16.81 16.53 -1.64
N LYS A 69 -17.65 17.57 -1.78
CA LYS A 69 -19.09 17.42 -1.54
C LYS A 69 -19.67 16.50 -2.61
N PHE A 70 -20.30 15.40 -2.19
CA PHE A 70 -21.22 14.67 -3.05
C PHE A 70 -22.29 15.64 -3.52
N LYS A 71 -22.20 16.09 -4.78
CA LYS A 71 -23.36 16.61 -5.47
C LYS A 71 -24.22 15.39 -5.78
N GLU A 72 -25.32 15.23 -5.05
CA GLU A 72 -26.43 14.44 -5.54
C GLU A 72 -26.94 15.15 -6.81
N GLU A 73 -26.54 14.64 -7.97
CA GLU A 73 -27.24 14.92 -9.23
C GLU A 73 -28.29 13.82 -9.42
N CYS A 74 -29.53 14.19 -9.06
CA CYS A 74 -30.85 13.60 -9.31
C CYS A 74 -31.22 12.26 -8.64
#